data_AF-G5E2N7-F1
#
_entry.id   AF-G5E2N7-F1
#
_cell.length_a   1.000
_cell.length_b   1.000
_cell.length_c   1.000
_cell.angle_alpha   90.00
_cell.angle_beta   90.00
_cell.angle_gamma   90.00
#
_symmetry.space_group_name_H-M   'P 1'
#
loop_
_entity.id
_entity.type
_entity.pdbx_description
1 polymer ?
#
loop_
_entity_poly.entity_id
_entity_poly.type
_entity_poly.pdbx_seq_one_letter_code
_entity_poly.pdbx_strand_id
1 'polypeptide(L)'
;KKQGCNNQEVLAVLGHELGHWKLGHTVKNILISQVNSFLCFFIFAVLIGRKELFAAFGFHSTQPTLIGLMIIFQFIFSPYNEVLSFCLTV
;
A
#
# COMPACT_ATOMS: atom_id res chain seq x y z
N LYS A 1 38.55 -6.22 -2.31
CA LYS A 1 37.72 -5.20 -3.00
C LYS A 1 37.55 -4.03 -2.04
N LYS A 2 38.00 -2.81 -2.36
CA LYS A 2 37.62 -1.62 -1.59
C LYS A 2 36.12 -1.37 -1.86
N GLN A 3 35.32 -1.39 -0.81
CA GLN A 3 33.87 -1.12 -0.86
C GLN A 3 33.64 0.30 -0.34
N GLY A 4 32.64 1.01 -0.89
CA GLY A 4 32.25 2.35 -0.45
C GLY A 4 32.47 3.45 -1.50
N CYS A 5 31.86 4.60 -1.23
CA CYS A 5 31.95 5.82 -2.03
C CYS A 5 32.99 6.77 -1.42
N ASN A 6 33.64 7.59 -2.25
CA ASN A 6 34.44 8.71 -1.78
C ASN A 6 33.56 9.81 -1.17
N ASN A 7 34.14 10.75 -0.41
CA ASN A 7 33.36 11.79 0.27
C ASN A 7 32.50 12.65 -0.68
N GLN A 8 32.93 12.86 -1.92
CA GLN A 8 32.16 13.63 -2.91
C GLN A 8 30.97 12.83 -3.45
N GLU A 9 31.14 11.54 -3.70
CA GLU A 9 30.08 10.62 -4.09
C GLU A 9 29.03 10.50 -2.98
N VAL A 10 29.46 10.39 -1.71
CA VAL A 10 28.55 10.40 -0.56
C VAL A 10 27.79 11.73 -0.45
N LEU A 11 28.46 12.86 -0.66
CA LEU A 11 27.82 14.17 -0.63
C LEU A 11 26.78 14.31 -1.76
N ALA A 12 27.04 13.75 -2.94
CA ALA A 12 26.09 13.74 -4.05
C ALA A 12 24.83 12.91 -3.72
N VAL A 13 25.01 11.73 -3.12
CA VAL A 13 23.88 10.89 -2.65
C VAL A 13 23.09 11.61 -1.57
N LEU A 14 23.75 12.20 -0.57
CA LEU A 14 23.08 12.99 0.46
C LEU A 14 22.33 14.19 -0.12
N GLY A 15 22.89 14.84 -1.13
CA GLY A 15 22.22 15.92 -1.86
C GLY A 15 20.94 15.45 -2.56
N HIS A 16 20.94 14.25 -3.16
CA HIS A 16 19.77 13.62 -3.74
C HIS A 16 18.68 13.31 -2.69
N GLU A 17 19.07 12.71 -1.55
CA GLU A 17 18.14 12.41 -0.44
C GLU A 17 17.55 13.68 0.19
N LEU A 18 18.36 14.73 0.38
CA LEU A 18 17.88 16.03 0.82
C LEU A 18 16.99 16.70 -0.22
N GLY A 19 17.20 16.40 -1.51
CA GLY A 19 16.30 16.77 -2.60
C GLY A 19 14.88 16.19 -2.40
N HIS A 20 14.76 14.92 -2.02
CA HIS A 20 13.47 14.30 -1.69
C HIS A 20 12.78 15.00 -0.51
N TRP A 21 13.53 15.39 0.52
CA TRP A 21 13.00 16.16 1.63
C TRP A 21 12.55 17.56 1.19
N LYS A 22 13.40 18.29 0.45
CA LYS A 22 13.13 19.67 0.03
C LYS A 22 11.93 19.77 -0.91
N LEU A 23 11.77 18.81 -1.82
CA LEU A 23 10.63 18.70 -2.74
C LEU A 23 9.39 18.05 -2.11
N GLY A 24 9.49 17.62 -0.84
CA GLY A 24 8.38 17.07 -0.07
C GLY A 24 7.88 15.72 -0.57
N HIS A 25 8.73 14.91 -1.22
CA HIS A 25 8.33 13.59 -1.73
C HIS A 25 7.83 12.67 -0.60
N THR A 26 8.48 12.71 0.56
CA THR A 26 8.05 11.97 1.75
C THR A 26 6.63 12.36 2.18
N VAL A 27 6.31 13.66 2.20
CA VAL A 27 4.98 14.15 2.61
C VAL A 27 3.91 13.74 1.59
N LYS A 28 4.21 13.83 0.29
CA LYS A 28 3.32 13.36 -0.78
C LYS A 28 3.03 11.87 -0.65
N ASN A 29 4.05 11.04 -0.42
CA ASN A 29 3.89 9.60 -0.24
C ASN A 29 3.05 9.27 1.00
N ILE A 30 3.27 9.98 2.12
CA ILE A 30 2.43 9.85 3.32
C ILE A 30 0.97 10.19 2.97
N LEU A 31 0.69 11.32 2.34
CA LEU A 31 -0.68 11.69 1.97
C LEU A 31 -1.34 10.65 1.05
N ILE A 32 -0.63 10.18 0.02
CA ILE A 32 -1.12 9.13 -0.88
C ILE A 32 -1.46 7.86 -0.09
N SER A 33 -0.57 7.42 0.81
CA SER A 33 -0.81 6.22 1.63
C SER A 33 -2.01 6.35 2.57
N GLN A 34 -2.22 7.54 3.16
CA GLN A 34 -3.36 7.79 4.05
C GLN A 34 -4.68 7.82 3.28
N VAL A 35 -4.70 8.46 2.10
CA VAL A 35 -5.87 8.47 1.21
C VAL A 35 -6.21 7.06 0.73
N ASN A 36 -5.21 6.28 0.31
CA ASN A 36 -5.38 4.88 -0.05
C ASN A 36 -5.95 4.05 1.11
N SER A 37 -5.36 4.18 2.30
CA SER A 37 -5.84 3.47 3.49
C SER A 37 -7.28 3.81 3.84
N PHE A 38 -7.65 5.09 3.77
CA PHE A 38 -9.02 5.55 3.97
C PHE A 38 -9.98 4.93 2.95
N LEU A 39 -9.63 4.96 1.66
CA LEU A 39 -10.42 4.35 0.58
C LEU A 39 -10.62 2.85 0.83
N CYS A 40 -9.55 2.13 1.15
CA CYS A 40 -9.59 0.70 1.41
C CYS A 40 -10.49 0.35 2.59
N PHE A 41 -10.39 1.07 3.71
CA PHE A 41 -11.25 0.85 4.88
C PHE A 41 -12.71 1.27 4.62
N PHE A 42 -12.95 2.31 3.82
CA PHE A 42 -14.28 2.70 3.39
C PHE A 42 -14.95 1.59 2.56
N ILE A 43 -14.25 1.08 1.54
CA ILE A 43 -14.76 -0.01 0.71
C ILE A 43 -14.92 -1.29 1.54
N PHE A 44 -13.99 -1.58 2.45
CA PHE A 44 -14.12 -2.70 3.40
C PHE A 44 -15.41 -2.59 4.21
N ALA A 45 -15.73 -1.43 4.77
CA ALA A 45 -16.98 -1.21 5.52
C ALA A 45 -18.23 -1.44 4.67
N VAL A 46 -18.17 -1.14 3.36
CA VAL A 46 -19.27 -1.41 2.42
C VAL A 46 -19.39 -2.89 2.07
N LEU A 47 -18.27 -3.60 1.95
CA LEU A 47 -18.23 -4.99 1.46
C LEU A 47 -18.37 -6.05 2.57
N ILE A 48 -17.96 -5.76 3.81
CA ILE A 48 -17.90 -6.75 4.90
C ILE A 48 -19.26 -7.39 5.24
N GLY A 49 -20.38 -6.70 4.96
CA GLY A 49 -21.72 -7.24 5.19
C GLY A 49 -22.19 -8.27 4.15
N ARG A 50 -21.42 -8.51 3.08
CA ARG A 50 -21.82 -9.37 1.97
C ARG A 50 -21.46 -10.83 2.25
N LYS A 51 -22.46 -11.62 2.65
CA LYS A 51 -22.32 -13.05 2.95
C LYS A 51 -21.73 -13.85 1.77
N GLU A 52 -22.04 -13.46 0.55
CA GLU A 52 -21.51 -14.06 -0.69
C GLU A 52 -19.97 -14.07 -0.73
N LEU A 53 -19.33 -13.02 -0.21
CA LEU A 53 -17.86 -12.93 -0.19
C LEU A 53 -17.25 -13.98 0.74
N PHE A 54 -17.93 -14.33 1.83
CA PHE A 54 -17.50 -15.37 2.75
C PHE A 54 -17.82 -16.76 2.20
N ALA A 55 -19.01 -16.93 1.61
CA ALA A 55 -19.46 -18.19 1.03
C ALA A 55 -18.56 -18.65 -0.14
N ALA A 56 -18.05 -17.71 -0.95
CA ALA A 56 -17.11 -18.01 -2.03
C ALA A 56 -15.79 -18.65 -1.54
N PHE A 57 -15.44 -18.46 -0.27
CA PHE A 57 -14.25 -19.03 0.37
C PHE A 57 -14.58 -20.14 1.39
N GLY A 58 -15.79 -20.71 1.33
CA GLY A 58 -16.21 -21.84 2.18
C GLY A 58 -16.73 -21.45 3.56
N PHE A 59 -16.93 -20.15 3.84
CA PHE A 59 -17.47 -19.66 5.11
C PHE A 59 -18.99 -19.45 4.98
N HIS A 60 -19.78 -20.50 5.27
CA HIS A 60 -21.24 -20.46 5.15
C HIS A 60 -21.95 -20.08 6.46
N SER A 61 -21.42 -20.50 7.60
CA SER A 61 -22.10 -20.35 8.91
C SER A 61 -21.54 -19.21 9.77
N THR A 62 -20.33 -18.74 9.48
CA THR A 62 -19.62 -17.73 10.28
C THR A 62 -19.02 -16.67 9.37
N GLN A 63 -18.86 -15.45 9.89
CA GLN A 63 -18.27 -14.31 9.18
C GLN A 63 -17.20 -13.65 10.05
N PRO A 64 -16.03 -14.29 10.23
CA PRO A 64 -14.99 -13.73 11.08
C PRO A 64 -14.42 -12.46 10.45
N THR A 65 -14.36 -11.35 11.20
CA THR A 65 -13.90 -10.05 10.70
C THR A 65 -12.50 -10.11 10.08
N LEU A 66 -11.58 -10.88 10.68
CA LEU A 66 -10.22 -11.07 10.16
C LEU A 66 -10.21 -11.76 8.79
N ILE A 67 -11.07 -12.74 8.58
CA ILE A 67 -11.21 -13.45 7.31
C ILE A 67 -11.82 -12.52 6.26
N GLY A 68 -12.83 -11.73 6.62
CA GLY A 68 -13.38 -10.72 5.73
C GLY A 68 -12.33 -9.68 5.30
N LEU A 69 -11.47 -9.26 6.23
CA LEU A 69 -10.37 -8.35 5.93
C LEU A 69 -9.36 -8.99 4.97
N MET A 70 -8.97 -10.24 5.21
CA MET A 70 -8.10 -10.98 4.30
C MET A 70 -8.70 -11.11 2.90
N ILE A 71 -9.97 -11.51 2.81
CA ILE A 71 -10.64 -11.74 1.52
C ILE A 71 -10.71 -10.44 0.72
N ILE A 72 -11.14 -9.35 1.36
CA ILE A 72 -11.34 -8.07 0.68
C ILE A 72 -9.99 -7.47 0.26
N PHE A 73 -9.01 -7.39 1.17
CA PHE A 73 -7.74 -6.73 0.87
C PHE A 73 -6.81 -7.54 -0.04
N GLN A 74 -6.82 -8.88 0.05
CA GLN A 74 -5.92 -9.70 -0.77
C GLN A 74 -6.55 -10.14 -2.08
N PHE A 75 -7.82 -10.57 -2.09
CA PHE A 75 -8.45 -11.11 -3.30
C PHE A 75 -9.25 -10.06 -4.04
N ILE A 76 -10.18 -9.37 -3.37
CA ILE A 76 -11.06 -8.40 -4.04
C ILE A 76 -10.27 -7.18 -4.54
N PHE A 77 -9.31 -6.69 -3.75
CA PHE A 77 -8.46 -5.56 -4.12
C PHE A 77 -7.23 -5.96 -4.95
N SER A 78 -7.03 -7.24 -5.27
CA SER A 78 -5.90 -7.68 -6.09
C SER A 78 -5.67 -6.83 -7.35
N PRO A 79 -6.66 -6.63 -8.26
CA PRO A 79 -6.45 -5.83 -9.46
C PRO A 79 -6.18 -4.36 -9.16
N TYR A 80 -6.80 -3.82 -8.11
CA TYR A 80 -6.55 -2.45 -7.65
C TYR A 80 -5.10 -2.29 -7.14
N ASN A 81 -4.64 -3.23 -6.33
CA ASN A 81 -3.29 -3.23 -5.76
C ASN A 81 -2.22 -3.30 -6.85
N GLU A 82 -2.43 -4.11 -7.89
CA GLU A 82 -1.51 -4.20 -9.04
C GLU A 82 -1.41 -2.86 -9.79
N VAL A 83 -2.56 -2.24 -10.12
CA VAL A 83 -2.60 -0.94 -10.79
C VAL A 83 -1.97 0.15 -9.93
N LEU A 84 -2.31 0.19 -8.63
CA LEU A 84 -1.73 1.15 -7.70
C LEU A 84 -0.21 0.95 -7.59
N SER A 85 0.26 -0.29 -7.49
CA SER A 85 1.68 -0.61 -7.42
C SER A 85 2.40 -0.13 -8.67
N PHE A 86 1.85 -0.39 -9.86
CA PHE A 86 2.39 0.13 -11.11
C PHE A 86 2.46 1.66 -11.13
N CYS A 87 1.39 2.36 -10.72
CA CYS A 87 1.36 3.83 -10.68
C CYS A 87 2.35 4.44 -9.67
N LEU A 88 2.63 3.74 -8.56
CA LEU A 88 3.59 4.18 -7.55
C LEU A 88 5.04 3.73 -7.84
N THR A 89 5.23 2.86 -8.84
CA THR A 89 6.56 2.42 -9.26
C THR A 89 7.17 3.50 -10.17
N VAL A 90 7.83 4.48 -9.54
CA VAL A 90 8.75 5.45 -10.18
C VAL A 90 9.94 5.67 -9.27
#